data_AF-A0A1R1PTE5-F1
#
_entry.id   AF-A0A1R1PTE5-F1
#
_cell.length_a   1.000
_cell.length_b   1.000
_cell.length_c   1.000
_cell.angle_alpha   90.00
_cell.angle_beta   90.00
_cell.angle_gamma   90.00
#
_symmetry.space_group_name_H-M   'P 1'
#
loop_
_entity.id
_entity.type
_entity.pdbx_description
1 polymer ?
#
loop_
_entity_poly.entity_id
_entity_poly.type
_entity_poly.pdbx_seq_one_letter_code
_entity_poly.pdbx_strand_id
1 'polypeptide(L)'
;MFVAGASIPDTQTSIAKRQDDDNRNICYGDNKKQYPDKFLNIEMFAQKSRKNRIGTKVINPNRCYIIPTTGSCLLNGGTPGEGTIMFCTGTNCDGYCRAGPRQVWYTPGDMQKDIGGLANSVYWTI
;
A
#
# COMPACT_ATOMS: atom_id res chain seq x y z
N MET A 1 41.89 28.74 -42.78
CA MET A 1 41.95 27.71 -41.72
C MET A 1 40.58 27.05 -41.71
N PHE A 2 40.46 25.85 -42.27
CA PHE A 2 39.23 25.05 -42.28
C PHE A 2 39.48 23.82 -41.42
N VAL A 3 38.64 23.55 -40.42
CA VAL A 3 38.40 22.20 -39.91
C VAL A 3 36.91 22.09 -39.54
N ALA A 4 36.34 20.95 -39.94
CA ALA A 4 34.94 20.58 -39.92
C ALA A 4 34.38 20.27 -38.52
N GLY A 5 33.06 20.16 -38.46
CA GLY A 5 32.28 20.05 -37.23
C GLY A 5 32.13 18.65 -36.65
N ALA A 6 31.30 18.60 -35.60
CA ALA A 6 30.39 17.53 -35.24
C ALA A 6 29.56 18.01 -34.03
N SER A 7 28.24 17.98 -34.15
CA SER A 7 27.30 18.14 -33.06
C SER A 7 27.08 16.79 -32.39
N ILE A 8 27.36 16.66 -31.09
CA ILE A 8 26.78 15.62 -30.20
C ILE A 8 26.65 16.20 -28.78
N PRO A 9 25.51 16.04 -28.10
CA PRO A 9 25.28 16.51 -26.74
C PRO A 9 25.84 15.51 -25.72
N ASP A 10 26.51 16.01 -24.68
CA ASP A 10 27.01 15.22 -23.55
C ASP A 10 26.70 16.03 -22.28
N THR A 11 26.01 15.56 -21.25
CA THR A 11 25.64 14.20 -20.88
C THR A 11 24.31 14.30 -20.15
N GLN A 12 23.30 13.59 -20.64
CA GLN A 12 22.10 13.27 -19.89
C GLN A 12 22.56 12.42 -18.70
N THR A 13 22.65 13.01 -17.49
CA THR A 13 22.77 12.19 -16.28
C THR A 13 21.42 11.53 -16.04
N SER A 14 21.20 10.48 -16.81
CA SER A 14 20.23 9.43 -16.58
C SER A 14 20.62 8.74 -15.27
N ILE A 15 20.32 9.38 -14.13
CA ILE A 15 20.18 8.62 -12.90
C ILE A 15 18.97 7.74 -13.14
N ALA A 16 19.30 6.48 -13.39
CA ALA A 16 18.40 5.38 -13.66
C ALA A 16 17.08 5.56 -12.91
N LYS A 17 15.99 5.74 -13.68
CA LYS A 17 14.67 5.29 -13.26
C LYS A 17 14.80 3.78 -13.07
N ARG A 18 15.22 3.38 -11.87
CA ARG A 18 15.20 1.99 -11.46
C ARG A 18 13.74 1.57 -11.53
N GLN A 19 13.48 0.58 -12.37
CA GLN A 19 12.22 -0.16 -12.44
C GLN A 19 11.78 -0.56 -11.04
N ASP A 20 10.88 0.23 -10.44
CA ASP A 20 9.90 -0.19 -9.42
C ASP A 20 8.73 0.82 -9.32
N ASP A 21 8.61 1.69 -10.33
CA ASP A 21 7.60 2.76 -10.47
C ASP A 21 6.23 2.25 -10.95
N ASP A 22 6.01 0.92 -11.05
CA ASP A 22 4.71 0.34 -11.41
C ASP A 22 3.70 0.37 -10.25
N ASN A 23 4.13 0.78 -9.05
CA ASN A 23 3.26 0.97 -7.89
C ASN A 23 3.09 2.45 -7.53
N ARG A 24 2.97 3.32 -8.55
CA ARG A 24 2.57 4.72 -8.32
C ARG A 24 1.13 4.76 -7.82
N ASN A 25 0.98 4.90 -6.51
CA ASN A 25 0.05 5.82 -5.84
C ASN A 25 -1.22 6.14 -6.66
N ILE A 26 -2.02 5.13 -6.98
CA ILE A 26 -3.37 5.37 -7.49
C ILE A 26 -4.25 5.37 -6.24
N CYS A 27 -4.43 6.54 -5.63
CA CYS A 27 -5.63 6.77 -4.85
C CYS A 27 -6.79 6.70 -5.83
N TYR A 28 -7.27 5.48 -6.04
CA TYR A 28 -8.21 5.08 -7.08
C TYR A 28 -9.51 5.87 -6.94
N GLY A 29 -9.83 6.64 -7.99
CA GLY A 29 -10.89 7.66 -8.02
C GLY A 29 -12.32 7.18 -7.75
N ASP A 30 -13.17 8.17 -7.48
CA ASP A 30 -14.55 8.14 -6.97
C ASP A 30 -15.61 7.32 -7.77
N ASN A 31 -15.23 6.60 -8.83
CA ASN A 31 -16.16 5.87 -9.71
C ASN A 31 -16.02 4.34 -9.62
N LYS A 32 -15.64 3.80 -8.47
CA LYS A 32 -15.53 2.34 -8.29
C LYS A 32 -16.83 1.70 -7.81
N LYS A 33 -17.14 0.53 -8.38
CA LYS A 33 -18.24 -0.34 -7.95
C LYS A 33 -18.14 -0.55 -6.44
N GLN A 34 -19.16 -0.11 -5.72
CA GLN A 34 -19.31 -0.33 -4.29
C GLN A 34 -19.92 -1.70 -4.06
N TYR A 35 -19.49 -2.34 -2.98
CA TYR A 35 -19.97 -3.66 -2.58
C TYR A 35 -20.55 -3.54 -1.17
N PRO A 36 -21.83 -3.16 -1.05
CA PRO A 36 -22.44 -2.79 0.24
C PRO A 36 -22.42 -3.95 1.26
N ASP A 37 -22.48 -5.19 0.77
CA ASP A 37 -22.50 -6.39 1.61
C ASP A 37 -21.10 -6.98 1.88
N LYS A 38 -20.04 -6.28 1.46
CA LYS A 38 -18.65 -6.73 1.64
C LYS A 38 -17.96 -5.83 2.64
N PHE A 39 -17.46 -6.44 3.70
CA PHE A 39 -16.74 -5.77 4.76
C PHE A 39 -15.56 -6.62 5.24
N LEU A 40 -14.51 -5.93 5.68
CA LEU A 40 -13.32 -6.50 6.27
C LEU A 40 -13.10 -5.85 7.63
N ASN A 41 -12.98 -6.64 8.68
CA ASN A 41 -12.64 -6.20 10.02
C ASN A 41 -11.13 -6.34 10.25
N ILE A 42 -10.48 -5.23 10.53
CA ILE A 42 -9.04 -5.17 10.79
C ILE A 42 -8.85 -5.00 12.28
N GLU A 43 -8.18 -5.95 12.92
CA GLU A 43 -7.69 -5.79 14.28
C GLU A 43 -6.24 -5.34 14.25
N MET A 44 -5.94 -4.24 14.94
CA MET A 44 -4.69 -3.50 14.82
C MET A 44 -3.88 -3.56 16.11
N PHE A 45 -2.57 -3.63 15.96
CA PHE A 45 -1.59 -3.72 17.04
C PHE A 45 -0.46 -2.72 16.79
N ALA A 46 -0.04 -1.99 17.82
CA ALA A 46 1.01 -0.97 17.71
C ALA A 46 2.39 -1.57 17.39
N GLN A 47 2.61 -2.82 17.77
CA GLN A 47 3.89 -3.50 17.60
C GLN A 47 3.75 -4.72 16.69
N LYS A 48 4.89 -5.24 16.24
CA LYS A 48 4.97 -6.51 15.51
C LYS A 48 4.46 -7.69 16.35
N SER A 49 4.17 -8.80 15.68
CA SER A 49 3.72 -10.05 16.30
C SER A 49 2.45 -9.90 17.15
N ARG A 50 1.57 -8.96 16.79
CA ARG A 50 0.26 -8.73 17.42
C ARG A 50 0.36 -8.34 18.89
N LYS A 51 1.36 -7.53 19.24
CA LYS A 51 1.56 -7.00 20.60
C LYS A 51 0.99 -5.58 20.71
N ASN A 52 0.47 -5.27 21.90
CA ASN A 52 -0.14 -3.97 22.22
C ASN A 52 -1.31 -3.63 21.27
N ARG A 53 -2.47 -4.25 21.51
CA ARG A 53 -3.69 -4.04 20.73
C ARG A 53 -4.15 -2.59 20.84
N ILE A 54 -4.41 -1.94 19.70
CA ILE A 54 -4.83 -0.53 19.64
C ILE A 54 -6.27 -0.34 19.17
N GLY A 55 -6.89 -1.35 18.56
CA GLY A 55 -8.32 -1.30 18.23
C GLY A 55 -8.71 -2.15 17.04
N THR A 56 -9.94 -1.93 16.57
CA THR A 56 -10.52 -2.58 15.40
C THR A 56 -11.13 -1.56 14.44
N LYS A 57 -11.12 -1.86 13.15
CA LYS A 57 -11.73 -1.02 12.10
C LYS A 57 -12.44 -1.90 11.08
N VAL A 58 -13.71 -1.60 10.81
CA VAL A 58 -14.44 -2.20 9.68
C VAL A 58 -14.23 -1.31 8.45
N ILE A 59 -13.85 -1.93 7.33
CA ILE A 59 -13.62 -1.27 6.05
C ILE A 59 -14.43 -1.94 4.94
N ASN A 60 -14.89 -1.15 3.98
CA ASN A 60 -15.48 -1.63 2.73
C ASN A 60 -14.45 -1.59 1.58
N PRO A 61 -14.64 -2.38 0.52
CA PRO A 61 -13.78 -2.33 -0.64
C PRO A 61 -13.80 -0.95 -1.31
N ASN A 62 -12.76 -0.69 -2.08
CA ASN A 62 -12.61 0.45 -2.97
C ASN A 62 -12.59 1.83 -2.28
N ARG A 63 -12.22 1.87 -0.99
CA ARG A 63 -12.11 3.11 -0.21
C ARG A 63 -10.86 3.09 0.65
N CYS A 64 -10.22 4.26 0.76
CA CYS A 64 -9.12 4.48 1.68
C CYS A 64 -9.64 4.76 3.09
N TYR A 65 -9.01 4.15 4.09
CA TYR A 65 -9.30 4.40 5.50
C TYR A 65 -8.03 4.79 6.23
N ILE A 66 -8.11 5.89 6.97
CA ILE A 66 -7.10 6.25 7.97
C ILE A 66 -7.21 5.26 9.13
N ILE A 67 -6.07 4.71 9.54
CA ILE A 67 -5.94 3.83 10.70
C ILE A 67 -4.92 4.40 11.69
N PRO A 68 -5.03 4.07 12.99
CA PRO A 68 -3.94 4.32 13.93
C PRO A 68 -2.64 3.69 13.43
N THR A 69 -1.51 4.29 13.78
CA THR A 69 -0.18 3.77 13.44
C THR A 69 -0.04 2.32 13.88
N THR A 70 0.08 1.41 12.91
CA THR A 70 -0.07 -0.04 13.09
C THR A 70 1.22 -0.75 12.72
N GLY A 71 1.72 -1.59 13.63
CA GLY A 71 2.91 -2.43 13.43
C GLY A 71 2.60 -3.86 13.02
N SER A 72 1.39 -4.36 13.30
CA SER A 72 0.87 -5.63 12.77
C SER A 72 -0.66 -5.67 12.85
N CYS A 73 -1.30 -6.57 12.10
CA CYS A 73 -2.76 -6.69 12.10
C CYS A 73 -3.28 -8.10 11.83
N LEU A 74 -4.56 -8.30 12.17
CA LEU A 74 -5.36 -9.46 11.75
C LEU A 74 -6.47 -9.00 10.81
N LEU A 75 -6.65 -9.72 9.70
CA LEU A 75 -7.61 -9.39 8.65
C LEU A 75 -8.77 -10.38 8.68
N ASN A 76 -9.79 -10.06 9.47
CA ASN A 76 -10.94 -10.93 9.72
C ASN A 76 -12.16 -10.51 8.91
N GLY A 77 -12.99 -11.47 8.48
CA GLY A 77 -14.22 -11.16 7.73
C GLY A 77 -14.01 -10.98 6.22
N GLY A 78 -15.12 -10.89 5.50
CA GLY A 78 -15.18 -11.18 4.06
C GLY A 78 -14.93 -12.66 3.78
N THR A 79 -14.93 -13.06 2.50
CA THR A 79 -14.49 -14.41 2.14
C THR A 79 -12.98 -14.51 2.41
N PRO A 80 -12.49 -15.53 3.14
CA PRO A 80 -11.07 -15.72 3.38
C PRO A 80 -10.27 -15.67 2.08
N GLY A 81 -9.26 -14.79 2.03
CA GLY A 81 -8.41 -14.62 0.85
C GLY A 81 -8.99 -13.77 -0.28
N GLU A 82 -10.21 -13.24 -0.16
CA GLU A 82 -10.83 -12.45 -1.24
C GLU A 82 -10.19 -11.06 -1.38
N GLY A 83 -9.72 -10.77 -2.59
CA GLY A 83 -9.20 -9.47 -2.98
C GLY A 83 -7.77 -9.17 -2.53
N THR A 84 -7.39 -7.92 -2.75
CA THR A 84 -6.05 -7.39 -2.51
C THR A 84 -6.13 -6.31 -1.44
N ILE A 85 -5.29 -6.42 -0.42
CA ILE A 85 -5.18 -5.38 0.60
C ILE A 85 -3.87 -4.60 0.41
N MET A 86 -3.96 -3.29 0.58
CA MET A 86 -2.84 -2.38 0.50
C MET A 86 -2.72 -1.62 1.82
N PHE A 87 -1.50 -1.57 2.34
CA PHE A 87 -1.15 -0.73 3.48
C PHE A 87 -0.17 0.33 3.04
N CYS A 88 -0.31 1.53 3.61
CA CYS A 88 0.54 2.67 3.29
C CYS A 88 1.07 3.32 4.56
N THR A 89 2.25 3.90 4.46
CA THR A 89 2.87 4.70 5.53
C THR A 89 2.27 6.11 5.62
N GLY A 90 1.62 6.62 4.58
CA GLY A 90 0.84 7.85 4.61
C GLY A 90 -0.59 7.63 5.13
N THR A 91 -1.32 8.72 5.38
CA THR A 91 -2.67 8.68 5.95
C THR A 91 -3.77 8.64 4.90
N ASN A 92 -3.50 9.01 3.66
CA ASN A 92 -4.49 9.08 2.59
C ASN A 92 -4.25 8.00 1.52
N CYS A 93 -3.77 6.82 1.94
CA CYS A 93 -3.32 5.76 1.05
C CYS A 93 -2.22 6.20 0.09
N ASP A 94 -1.35 7.08 0.60
CA ASP A 94 -0.23 7.73 -0.07
C ASP A 94 1.11 7.39 0.61
N GLY A 95 2.20 7.93 0.08
CA GLY A 95 3.54 7.62 0.55
C GLY A 95 4.00 6.25 0.06
N TYR A 96 4.70 5.48 0.92
CA TYR A 96 5.11 4.14 0.56
C TYR A 96 3.98 3.16 0.85
N CYS A 97 3.49 2.52 -0.20
CA CYS A 97 2.39 1.57 -0.15
C CYS A 97 2.86 0.21 -0.65
N ARG A 98 2.35 -0.87 -0.04
CA ARG A 98 2.50 -2.21 -0.60
C ARG A 98 1.15 -2.91 -0.60
N ALA A 99 0.83 -3.52 -1.73
CA ALA A 99 -0.36 -4.32 -1.92
C ALA A 99 0.00 -5.80 -1.96
N GLY A 100 -0.89 -6.63 -1.43
CA GLY A 100 -0.75 -8.08 -1.47
C GLY A 100 -2.12 -8.77 -1.50
N PRO A 101 -2.24 -9.90 -2.20
CA PRO A 101 -3.47 -10.69 -2.16
C PRO A 101 -3.71 -11.17 -0.72
N ARG A 102 -4.96 -11.12 -0.26
CA ARG A 102 -5.32 -11.56 1.10
C ARG A 102 -5.07 -13.05 1.34
N GLN A 103 -4.97 -13.86 0.28
CA GLN A 103 -4.56 -15.27 0.37
C GLN A 103 -3.13 -15.42 0.92
N VAL A 104 -2.25 -14.47 0.63
CA VAL A 104 -0.85 -14.48 1.08
C VAL A 104 -0.69 -13.64 2.34
N TRP A 105 -1.38 -12.50 2.40
CA TRP A 105 -1.39 -11.59 3.55
C TRP A 105 -2.55 -11.88 4.49
N TYR A 106 -2.61 -13.10 5.03
CA TYR A 106 -3.68 -13.47 5.94
C TYR A 106 -3.56 -12.74 7.29
N THR A 107 -2.33 -12.56 7.79
CA THR A 107 -2.00 -11.86 9.04
C THR A 107 -0.65 -11.14 8.94
N PRO A 108 -0.59 -9.88 8.47
CA PRO A 108 0.65 -9.11 8.43
C PRO A 108 1.24 -8.99 9.85
N GLY A 109 2.38 -9.64 10.05
CA GLY A 109 3.00 -9.81 11.36
C GLY A 109 4.03 -8.75 11.70
N ASP A 110 4.54 -8.03 10.70
CA ASP A 110 5.58 -7.02 10.85
C ASP A 110 5.51 -6.01 9.71
N MET A 111 4.75 -4.93 9.91
CA MET A 111 4.59 -3.88 8.90
C MET A 111 5.92 -3.23 8.51
N GLN A 112 6.90 -3.14 9.42
CA GLN A 112 8.19 -2.55 9.06
C GLN A 112 8.92 -3.40 8.03
N LYS A 113 8.86 -4.72 8.16
CA LYS A 113 9.40 -5.66 7.17
C LYS A 113 8.54 -5.71 5.91
N ASP A 114 7.22 -5.69 6.09
CA ASP A 114 6.26 -5.92 5.04
C ASP A 114 6.12 -4.70 4.13
N ILE A 115 6.10 -3.47 4.66
CA ILE A 115 5.90 -2.23 3.91
C ILE A 115 6.99 -1.18 4.16
N GLY A 116 8.11 -1.53 4.80
CA GLY A 116 9.21 -0.58 5.06
C GLY A 116 8.91 0.48 6.13
N GLY A 117 7.81 0.34 6.89
CA GLY A 117 7.41 1.31 7.92
C GLY A 117 6.16 0.87 8.70
N LEU A 118 5.60 1.78 9.49
CA LEU A 118 4.32 1.53 10.17
C LEU A 118 3.16 1.93 9.25
N ALA A 119 2.08 1.16 9.28
CA ALA A 119 0.90 1.43 8.47
C ALA A 119 0.02 2.52 9.11
N ASN A 120 -0.38 3.52 8.34
CA ASN A 120 -1.24 4.63 8.76
C ASN A 120 -2.52 4.74 7.92
N SER A 121 -2.60 4.02 6.81
CA SER A 121 -3.82 3.87 6.03
C SER A 121 -3.90 2.51 5.35
N VAL A 122 -5.12 2.15 4.98
CA VAL A 122 -5.44 0.86 4.37
C VAL A 122 -6.48 1.02 3.27
N TYR A 123 -6.32 0.21 2.22
CA TYR A 123 -7.27 0.08 1.12
C TYR A 123 -7.47 -1.40 0.79
N TRP A 124 -8.71 -1.80 0.54
CA TRP A 124 -9.03 -3.16 0.11
C TRP A 124 -9.75 -3.12 -1.23
N THR A 125 -9.33 -3.95 -2.18
CA THR A 125 -9.98 -4.11 -3.50
C THR A 125 -10.49 -5.54 -3.63
N ILE A 126 -11.67 -5.72 -4.20
CA ILE A 126 -12.22 -7.04 -4.60
C ILE A 126 -12.59 -7.06 -6.08
#